data_AF-A0A4V5LY34-F1
#
_entry.id   AF-A0A4V5LY34-F1
#
_cell.length_a   1.000
_cell.length_b   1.000
_cell.length_c   1.000
_cell.angle_alpha   90.00
_cell.angle_beta   90.00
_cell.angle_gamma   90.00
#
_symmetry.space_group_name_H-M   'P 1'
#
loop_
_entity.id
_entity.type
_entity.pdbx_description
1 polymer ?
#
loop_
_entity_poly.entity_id
_entity_poly.type
_entity_poly.pdbx_seq_one_letter_code
_entity_poly.pdbx_strand_id
1 'polypeptide(L)'
;MIKYICYLLLFLFGCGKSPVNPPEQPEKEEPVVLVPTLSAAIAGKVTTTKALLKTKIEHTGGASITERGICWATHNEPTVDDFKASPSTVSGSGEFEVELTNLIGGKKYYARAYASNSAGRAYGNALEFTTESYEDAKLSATSVIFYKLNSMQASAAIETDGGADVLEAGICFAETQNPTIDNQVAKAASITNGAFKVDVTNLGLGKTFYAKSYVKTAKGIFYGSQASFQTFTKGKITVKYHNQANIPAEVFTRLKAMADQGVKLLEEHTSIVKTVTIEYNTGVATADASFTGWMRWGSNASYQRAGTFLHEFSHAIGSGTTSYWTATLLKNGLYTGASANLALQKATNDPATYLRGDGQHWWPYGINGAHEDTGKESDYIVTTLILEGFKRDGIPVQ
;
A
#
# COMPACT_ATOMS: atom_id res chain seq x y z
N MET A 1 -51.50 -54.34 -86.04
CA MET A 1 -52.54 -54.65 -87.03
C MET A 1 -53.90 -54.48 -86.34
N ILE A 2 -54.73 -53.55 -86.82
CA ILE A 2 -56.21 -53.53 -86.74
C ILE A 2 -56.91 -53.31 -85.37
N LYS A 3 -57.47 -52.09 -85.26
CA LYS A 3 -58.87 -51.67 -84.93
C LYS A 3 -59.42 -51.91 -83.51
N TYR A 4 -59.68 -50.82 -82.76
CA TYR A 4 -60.94 -50.05 -82.62
C TYR A 4 -62.09 -50.84 -81.96
N ILE A 5 -62.71 -50.25 -80.93
CA ILE A 5 -64.16 -50.20 -80.75
C ILE A 5 -64.52 -48.99 -79.86
N CYS A 6 -65.35 -48.11 -80.43
CA CYS A 6 -66.10 -47.03 -79.77
C CYS A 6 -67.39 -47.58 -79.16
N TYR A 7 -67.88 -46.94 -78.08
CA TYR A 7 -69.30 -46.62 -77.84
C TYR A 7 -69.31 -45.36 -76.95
N LEU A 8 -69.63 -44.16 -77.45
CA LEU A 8 -70.92 -43.56 -77.84
C LEU A 8 -71.76 -43.00 -76.66
N LEU A 9 -71.64 -41.68 -76.51
CA LEU A 9 -72.60 -40.61 -76.13
C LEU A 9 -73.55 -40.74 -74.92
N LEU A 10 -73.62 -39.66 -74.12
CA LEU A 10 -74.71 -38.66 -74.24
C LEU A 10 -74.29 -37.28 -73.66
N PHE A 11 -74.62 -36.22 -74.38
CA PHE A 11 -74.38 -34.81 -74.06
C PHE A 11 -75.57 -34.17 -73.33
N LEU A 12 -75.29 -33.27 -72.38
CA LEU A 12 -76.16 -32.12 -72.08
C LEU A 12 -75.29 -30.86 -71.90
N PHE A 13 -75.62 -29.81 -72.66
CA PHE A 13 -75.03 -28.48 -72.64
C PHE A 13 -75.75 -27.58 -71.62
N GLY A 14 -75.02 -26.67 -70.95
CA GLY A 14 -75.64 -25.55 -70.24
C GLY A 14 -74.70 -24.63 -69.42
N CYS A 15 -74.33 -23.50 -70.03
CA CYS A 15 -73.88 -22.22 -69.46
C CYS A 15 -72.58 -22.13 -68.64
N GLY A 16 -71.52 -21.66 -69.31
CA GLY A 16 -70.29 -21.18 -68.68
C GLY A 16 -70.50 -19.86 -67.93
N LYS A 17 -70.10 -19.85 -66.67
CA LYS A 17 -69.57 -18.67 -65.99
C LYS A 17 -68.09 -18.95 -65.76
N SER A 18 -67.23 -18.08 -66.28
CA SER A 18 -65.78 -18.14 -66.03
C SER A 18 -65.54 -18.19 -64.52
N PRO A 19 -64.58 -18.99 -64.03
CA PRO A 19 -64.16 -18.91 -62.64
C PRO A 19 -63.63 -17.49 -62.40
N VAL A 20 -64.29 -16.76 -61.52
CA VAL A 20 -63.77 -15.53 -60.95
C VAL A 20 -62.58 -15.94 -60.10
N ASN A 21 -61.36 -15.57 -60.51
CA ASN A 21 -60.20 -15.64 -59.63
C ASN A 21 -60.54 -14.84 -58.36
N PRO A 22 -60.28 -15.38 -57.15
CA PRO A 22 -60.41 -14.58 -55.94
C PRO A 22 -59.55 -13.32 -56.09
N PRO A 23 -59.99 -12.16 -55.55
CA PRO A 23 -59.18 -10.95 -55.61
C PRO A 23 -57.82 -11.24 -54.98
N GLU A 24 -56.77 -10.86 -55.72
CA GLU A 24 -55.39 -10.90 -55.25
C GLU A 24 -55.32 -10.15 -53.91
N GLN A 25 -55.00 -10.88 -52.85
CA GLN A 25 -54.84 -10.31 -51.51
C GLN A 25 -53.70 -9.29 -51.62
N PRO A 26 -53.86 -8.03 -51.16
CA PRO A 26 -52.75 -7.08 -51.19
C PRO A 26 -51.56 -7.71 -50.47
N GLU A 27 -50.44 -7.81 -51.17
CA GLU A 27 -49.17 -8.26 -50.61
C GLU A 27 -48.92 -7.43 -49.35
N LYS A 28 -48.82 -8.10 -48.20
CA LYS A 28 -48.58 -7.43 -46.93
C LYS A 28 -47.16 -6.86 -47.01
N GLU A 29 -47.03 -5.57 -47.35
CA GLU A 29 -45.75 -4.88 -47.34
C GLU A 29 -45.08 -5.11 -45.98
N GLU A 30 -43.98 -5.86 -45.97
CA GLU A 30 -43.18 -6.02 -44.77
C GLU A 30 -42.59 -4.65 -44.39
N PRO A 31 -42.67 -4.24 -43.11
CA PRO A 31 -42.18 -2.92 -42.72
C PRO A 31 -40.67 -2.84 -42.98
N VAL A 32 -40.26 -1.85 -43.77
CA VAL A 32 -38.84 -1.59 -44.08
C VAL A 32 -38.10 -1.27 -42.79
N VAL A 33 -37.16 -2.13 -42.40
CA VAL A 33 -36.26 -1.87 -41.28
C VAL A 33 -35.10 -1.02 -41.76
N LEU A 34 -34.89 0.12 -41.11
CA LEU A 34 -33.77 1.04 -41.36
C LEU A 34 -32.74 0.90 -40.25
N VAL A 35 -31.51 1.38 -40.48
CA VAL A 35 -30.53 1.52 -39.39
C VAL A 35 -31.02 2.53 -38.33
N PRO A 36 -30.58 2.44 -37.07
CA PRO A 36 -31.01 3.36 -36.02
C PRO A 36 -30.62 4.82 -36.32
N THR A 37 -31.30 5.78 -35.72
CA THR A 37 -30.88 7.20 -35.72
C THR A 37 -30.50 7.61 -34.30
N LEU A 38 -29.40 8.37 -34.19
CA LEU A 38 -28.88 8.86 -32.91
C LEU A 38 -28.82 10.38 -32.91
N SER A 39 -28.98 10.98 -31.73
CA SER A 39 -28.63 12.39 -31.53
C SER A 39 -27.11 12.59 -31.50
N ALA A 40 -26.70 13.86 -31.58
CA ALA A 40 -25.30 14.22 -31.39
C ALA A 40 -24.86 13.88 -29.97
N ALA A 41 -23.74 13.17 -29.84
CA ALA A 41 -23.12 12.95 -28.54
C ALA A 41 -22.61 14.29 -27.99
N ILE A 42 -22.77 14.49 -26.68
CA ILE A 42 -22.23 15.66 -25.98
C ILE A 42 -21.24 15.21 -24.91
N ALA A 43 -20.19 16.01 -24.72
CA ALA A 43 -19.23 15.82 -23.63
C ALA A 43 -19.83 16.33 -22.32
N GLY A 44 -19.88 15.45 -21.32
CA GLY A 44 -20.11 15.82 -19.93
C GLY A 44 -18.80 16.15 -19.25
N LYS A 45 -18.52 15.51 -18.11
CA LYS A 45 -17.26 15.70 -17.38
C LYS A 45 -16.11 15.05 -18.14
N VAL A 46 -15.10 15.84 -18.49
CA VAL A 46 -13.81 15.37 -19.02
C VAL A 46 -12.75 15.59 -17.95
N THR A 47 -11.89 14.61 -17.75
CA THR A 47 -10.76 14.63 -16.81
C THR A 47 -9.48 14.27 -17.56
N THR A 48 -8.35 14.15 -16.85
CA THR A 48 -7.07 13.74 -17.45
C THR A 48 -7.13 12.35 -18.12
N THR A 49 -7.84 11.39 -17.53
CA THR A 49 -7.87 9.99 -18.00
C THR A 49 -9.25 9.44 -18.35
N LYS A 50 -10.30 10.26 -18.19
CA LYS A 50 -11.69 9.85 -18.46
C LYS A 50 -12.50 10.92 -19.14
N ALA A 51 -13.55 10.51 -19.85
CA ALA A 51 -14.57 11.39 -20.39
C ALA A 51 -15.95 10.74 -20.28
N LEU A 52 -16.92 11.42 -19.67
CA LEU A 52 -18.31 10.99 -19.67
C LEU A 52 -19.02 11.60 -20.87
N LEU A 53 -19.55 10.75 -21.75
CA LEU A 53 -20.26 11.18 -22.96
C LEU A 53 -21.72 10.74 -22.88
N LYS A 54 -22.63 11.60 -23.35
CA LYS A 54 -24.08 11.36 -23.29
C LYS A 54 -24.69 11.46 -24.68
N THR A 55 -25.65 10.60 -24.97
CA THR A 55 -26.34 10.59 -26.26
C THR A 55 -27.71 9.88 -26.15
N LYS A 56 -28.49 9.91 -27.22
CA LYS A 56 -29.80 9.23 -27.30
C LYS A 56 -29.97 8.50 -28.63
N ILE A 57 -30.62 7.35 -28.59
CA ILE A 57 -31.19 6.72 -29.79
C ILE A 57 -32.55 7.37 -30.03
N GLU A 58 -32.67 8.19 -31.08
CA GLU A 58 -33.90 8.92 -31.42
C GLU A 58 -34.94 7.99 -32.06
N HIS A 59 -34.49 7.08 -32.91
CA HIS A 59 -35.36 6.07 -33.52
C HIS A 59 -34.61 4.75 -33.70
N THR A 60 -35.26 3.62 -33.42
CA THR A 60 -34.62 2.30 -33.55
C THR A 60 -34.58 1.77 -34.98
N GLY A 61 -35.18 2.50 -35.93
CA GLY A 61 -35.29 2.08 -37.32
C GLY A 61 -36.29 0.96 -37.56
N GLY A 62 -37.22 0.71 -36.62
CA GLY A 62 -38.26 -0.32 -36.75
C GLY A 62 -37.85 -1.71 -36.29
N ALA A 63 -36.61 -1.91 -35.83
CA ALA A 63 -36.15 -3.15 -35.22
C ALA A 63 -35.51 -2.92 -33.83
N SER A 64 -35.37 -3.98 -33.04
CA SER A 64 -34.72 -3.91 -31.73
C SER A 64 -33.22 -3.60 -31.86
N ILE A 65 -32.69 -2.79 -30.94
CA ILE A 65 -31.27 -2.45 -30.87
C ILE A 65 -30.48 -3.66 -30.32
N THR A 66 -29.52 -4.15 -31.07
CA THR A 66 -28.66 -5.29 -30.73
C THR A 66 -27.35 -4.87 -30.07
N GLU A 67 -26.84 -3.68 -30.37
CA GLU A 67 -25.64 -3.12 -29.75
C GLU A 67 -25.74 -1.59 -29.73
N ARG A 68 -25.21 -0.94 -28.69
CA ARG A 68 -25.04 0.51 -28.64
C ARG A 68 -23.81 0.86 -27.82
N GLY A 69 -23.25 2.05 -28.06
CA GLY A 69 -22.12 2.54 -27.30
C GLY A 69 -21.50 3.77 -27.93
N ILE A 70 -20.27 4.05 -27.53
CA ILE A 70 -19.43 5.08 -28.15
C ILE A 70 -18.10 4.44 -28.57
N CYS A 71 -17.67 4.78 -29.78
CA CYS A 71 -16.31 4.52 -30.26
C CYS A 71 -15.48 5.82 -30.25
N TRP A 72 -14.18 5.72 -30.02
CA TRP A 72 -13.29 6.87 -29.99
C TRP A 72 -11.88 6.56 -30.50
N ALA A 73 -11.23 7.59 -31.02
CA ALA A 73 -9.88 7.51 -31.54
C ALA A 73 -9.20 8.89 -31.49
N THR A 74 -7.98 8.97 -32.03
CA THR A 74 -7.22 10.23 -32.20
C THR A 74 -7.27 10.75 -33.63
N HIS A 75 -7.99 10.07 -34.52
CA HIS A 75 -8.40 10.56 -35.83
C HIS A 75 -9.90 10.92 -35.83
N ASN A 76 -10.31 11.75 -36.78
CA ASN A 76 -11.59 12.46 -36.82
C ASN A 76 -12.85 11.59 -37.00
N GLU A 77 -12.72 10.35 -37.43
CA GLU A 77 -13.85 9.47 -37.76
C GLU A 77 -13.69 8.07 -37.13
N PRO A 78 -13.78 7.94 -35.80
CA PRO A 78 -13.69 6.64 -35.17
C PRO A 78 -14.82 5.70 -35.62
N THR A 79 -14.52 4.42 -35.61
CA THR A 79 -15.46 3.32 -35.87
C THR A 79 -15.40 2.31 -34.74
N VAL A 80 -16.20 1.24 -34.81
CA VAL A 80 -16.17 0.21 -33.76
C VAL A 80 -14.90 -0.65 -33.79
N ASP A 81 -14.08 -0.51 -34.84
CA ASP A 81 -12.79 -1.20 -34.98
C ASP A 81 -11.67 -0.46 -34.23
N ASP A 82 -11.94 0.78 -33.79
CA ASP A 82 -11.10 1.54 -32.85
C ASP A 82 -11.42 1.13 -31.39
N PHE A 83 -11.16 2.04 -30.45
CA PHE A 83 -11.64 1.85 -29.09
C PHE A 83 -13.15 2.04 -29.04
N LYS A 84 -13.84 1.19 -28.27
CA LYS A 84 -15.27 1.31 -28.01
C LYS A 84 -15.64 0.90 -26.59
N ALA A 85 -16.75 1.44 -26.11
CA ALA A 85 -17.29 1.17 -24.79
C ALA A 85 -18.82 1.14 -24.84
N SER A 86 -19.38 0.17 -24.13
CA SER A 86 -20.81 0.05 -23.90
C SER A 86 -21.27 1.05 -22.84
N PRO A 87 -22.57 1.38 -22.77
CA PRO A 87 -23.09 2.34 -21.81
C PRO A 87 -22.84 1.95 -20.36
N SER A 88 -22.44 2.94 -19.56
CA SER A 88 -22.43 2.85 -18.09
C SER A 88 -23.84 3.01 -17.52
N THR A 89 -24.71 3.77 -18.21
CA THR A 89 -26.13 3.90 -17.87
C THR A 89 -26.99 3.91 -19.13
N VAL A 90 -28.18 3.35 -19.01
CA VAL A 90 -29.25 3.46 -20.02
C VAL A 90 -30.51 3.86 -19.27
N SER A 91 -31.22 4.86 -19.77
CA SER A 91 -32.42 5.38 -19.12
C SER A 91 -33.52 5.67 -20.12
N GLY A 92 -34.77 5.65 -19.63
CA GLY A 92 -35.92 6.23 -20.33
C GLY A 92 -36.09 5.75 -21.77
N SER A 93 -36.16 6.74 -22.67
CA SER A 93 -36.66 6.64 -24.05
C SER A 93 -35.57 6.35 -25.10
N GLY A 94 -34.39 5.91 -24.66
CA GLY A 94 -33.24 5.65 -25.54
C GLY A 94 -31.99 6.45 -25.18
N GLU A 95 -32.02 7.24 -24.09
CA GLU A 95 -30.85 7.92 -23.55
C GLU A 95 -29.83 6.92 -22.99
N PHE A 96 -28.55 7.19 -23.21
CA PHE A 96 -27.46 6.44 -22.59
C PHE A 96 -26.21 7.28 -22.38
N GLU A 97 -25.45 6.92 -21.35
CA GLU A 97 -24.16 7.54 -21.03
C GLU A 97 -23.05 6.50 -21.12
N VAL A 98 -21.87 6.92 -21.57
CA VAL A 98 -20.67 6.08 -21.66
C VAL A 98 -19.52 6.79 -20.96
N GLU A 99 -18.89 6.14 -19.98
CA GLU A 99 -17.63 6.60 -19.41
C GLU A 99 -16.46 6.01 -20.22
N LEU A 100 -15.73 6.88 -20.92
CA LEU A 100 -14.44 6.55 -21.52
C LEU A 100 -13.37 6.55 -20.44
N THR A 101 -12.49 5.54 -20.45
CA THR A 101 -11.40 5.37 -19.47
C THR A 101 -10.07 5.14 -20.18
N ASN A 102 -8.96 5.17 -19.42
CA ASN A 102 -7.60 4.97 -19.93
C ASN A 102 -7.20 5.98 -21.03
N LEU A 103 -7.73 7.19 -20.97
CA LEU A 103 -7.32 8.28 -21.84
C LEU A 103 -5.98 8.87 -21.37
N ILE A 104 -5.23 9.42 -22.32
CA ILE A 104 -4.00 10.17 -22.04
C ILE A 104 -4.37 11.64 -21.81
N GLY A 105 -3.79 12.27 -20.77
CA GLY A 105 -4.01 13.68 -20.44
C GLY A 105 -3.44 14.64 -21.48
N GLY A 106 -4.09 15.80 -21.64
CA GLY A 106 -3.70 16.85 -22.60
C GLY A 106 -3.84 16.45 -24.07
N LYS A 107 -4.60 15.39 -24.38
CA LYS A 107 -4.70 14.81 -25.71
C LYS A 107 -6.08 15.02 -26.30
N LYS A 108 -6.11 15.37 -27.58
CA LYS A 108 -7.33 15.49 -28.38
C LYS A 108 -7.84 14.11 -28.81
N TYR A 109 -9.15 13.90 -28.68
CA TYR A 109 -9.86 12.71 -29.10
C TYR A 109 -11.10 13.08 -29.92
N TYR A 110 -11.53 12.12 -30.72
CA TYR A 110 -12.80 12.14 -31.43
C TYR A 110 -13.63 10.95 -30.98
N ALA A 111 -14.92 11.16 -30.74
CA ALA A 111 -15.85 10.12 -30.32
C ALA A 111 -17.12 10.12 -31.18
N ARG A 112 -17.67 8.94 -31.43
CA ARG A 112 -18.94 8.75 -32.15
C ARG A 112 -19.81 7.75 -31.43
N ALA A 113 -21.05 8.14 -31.15
CA ALA A 113 -22.07 7.21 -30.73
C ALA A 113 -22.41 6.24 -31.87
N TYR A 114 -22.70 4.99 -31.53
CA TYR A 114 -23.16 4.00 -32.49
C TYR A 114 -24.32 3.18 -31.92
N ALA A 115 -25.19 2.71 -32.81
CA ALA A 115 -26.22 1.73 -32.49
C ALA A 115 -26.44 0.79 -33.66
N SER A 116 -26.70 -0.48 -33.36
CA SER A 116 -26.91 -1.54 -34.35
C SER A 116 -28.28 -2.17 -34.16
N ASN A 117 -28.91 -2.57 -35.25
CA ASN A 117 -30.10 -3.41 -35.29
C ASN A 117 -29.96 -4.43 -36.43
N SER A 118 -31.05 -5.12 -36.81
CA SER A 118 -31.02 -6.10 -37.90
C SER A 118 -30.73 -5.53 -39.29
N ALA A 119 -30.96 -4.23 -39.53
CA ALA A 119 -30.64 -3.57 -40.80
C ALA A 119 -29.17 -3.10 -40.89
N GLY A 120 -28.46 -3.04 -39.77
CA GLY A 120 -27.05 -2.67 -39.72
C GLY A 120 -26.73 -1.70 -38.59
N ARG A 121 -25.60 -1.01 -38.72
CA ARG A 121 -25.08 -0.07 -37.72
C ARG A 121 -25.13 1.36 -38.24
N ALA A 122 -25.61 2.25 -37.40
CA ALA A 122 -25.52 3.68 -37.59
C ALA A 122 -24.50 4.30 -36.65
N TYR A 123 -23.90 5.40 -37.11
CA TYR A 123 -23.02 6.25 -36.33
C TYR A 123 -23.60 7.66 -36.24
N GLY A 124 -23.47 8.28 -35.07
CA GLY A 124 -23.73 9.70 -34.89
C GLY A 124 -22.59 10.56 -35.44
N ASN A 125 -22.77 11.88 -35.28
CA ASN A 125 -21.75 12.88 -35.61
C ASN A 125 -20.51 12.70 -34.73
N ALA A 126 -19.33 13.02 -35.29
CA ALA A 126 -18.09 13.07 -34.52
C ALA A 126 -18.11 14.23 -33.53
N LEU A 127 -17.85 13.91 -32.27
CA LEU A 127 -17.62 14.85 -31.19
C LEU A 127 -16.12 14.96 -30.95
N GLU A 128 -15.56 16.18 -31.07
CA GLU A 128 -14.19 16.46 -30.66
C GLU A 128 -14.17 16.87 -29.18
N PHE A 129 -13.23 16.31 -28.41
CA PHE A 129 -12.95 16.77 -27.05
C PHE A 129 -11.46 16.64 -26.73
N THR A 130 -10.97 17.37 -25.73
CA THR A 130 -9.58 17.28 -25.26
C THR A 130 -9.58 16.99 -23.77
N THR A 131 -8.76 16.02 -23.35
CA THR A 131 -8.58 15.71 -21.92
C THR A 131 -7.85 16.83 -21.20
N GLU A 132 -8.09 16.97 -19.90
CA GLU A 132 -7.31 17.88 -19.06
C GLU A 132 -5.82 17.49 -19.09
N SER A 133 -4.92 18.47 -18.97
CA SER A 133 -3.47 18.21 -18.94
C SER A 133 -3.03 17.69 -17.58
N TYR A 134 -1.92 16.94 -17.56
CA TYR A 134 -1.31 16.53 -16.31
C TYR A 134 -0.70 17.72 -15.56
N GLU A 135 -0.94 17.78 -14.26
CA GLU A 135 -0.29 18.71 -13.35
C GLU A 135 0.96 18.09 -12.71
N ASP A 136 1.74 18.90 -12.00
CA ASP A 136 2.91 18.40 -11.27
C ASP A 136 2.45 17.60 -10.03
N ALA A 137 3.04 16.41 -9.85
CA ALA A 137 2.80 15.66 -8.63
C ALA A 137 3.45 16.34 -7.43
N LYS A 138 2.80 16.28 -6.27
CA LYS A 138 3.28 16.86 -5.01
C LYS A 138 3.35 15.78 -3.94
N LEU A 139 4.43 15.82 -3.17
CA LEU A 139 4.64 14.91 -2.05
C LEU A 139 4.81 15.69 -0.76
N SER A 140 4.39 15.07 0.34
CA SER A 140 4.70 15.55 1.69
C SER A 140 6.21 15.52 1.95
N ALA A 141 6.64 16.19 3.02
CA ALA A 141 7.97 16.00 3.57
C ALA A 141 8.23 14.52 3.88
N THR A 142 9.47 14.07 3.71
CA THR A 142 9.89 12.71 4.07
C THR A 142 9.98 12.59 5.58
N SER A 143 9.24 11.64 6.15
CA SER A 143 9.36 11.25 7.55
C SER A 143 10.28 10.05 7.69
N VAL A 144 11.05 9.98 8.78
CA VAL A 144 11.98 8.87 9.06
C VAL A 144 11.84 8.40 10.51
N ILE A 145 11.83 7.08 10.71
CA ILE A 145 11.81 6.45 12.04
C ILE A 145 12.86 5.32 12.05
N PHE A 146 13.82 5.39 12.97
CA PHE A 146 14.89 4.40 13.07
C PHE A 146 14.48 3.20 13.92
N TYR A 147 14.81 2.00 13.44
CA TYR A 147 14.62 0.74 14.18
C TYR A 147 15.93 -0.02 14.43
N LYS A 148 17.05 0.44 13.86
CA LYS A 148 18.43 0.07 14.24
C LYS A 148 19.31 1.33 14.27
N LEU A 149 20.58 1.23 14.61
CA LEU A 149 21.51 2.39 14.60
C LEU A 149 21.72 3.01 13.21
N ASN A 150 21.59 2.20 12.16
CA ASN A 150 21.82 2.60 10.78
C ASN A 150 20.73 2.08 9.82
N SER A 151 19.55 1.78 10.34
CA SER A 151 18.42 1.33 9.53
C SER A 151 17.13 2.00 10.00
N MET A 152 16.36 2.49 9.04
CA MET A 152 15.17 3.29 9.26
C MET A 152 14.07 2.94 8.27
N GLN A 153 12.83 3.21 8.67
CA GLN A 153 11.70 3.31 7.75
C GLN A 153 11.53 4.78 7.37
N ALA A 154 11.47 5.05 6.08
CA ALA A 154 11.14 6.35 5.54
C ALA A 154 9.77 6.30 4.85
N SER A 155 9.00 7.39 4.92
CA SER A 155 7.65 7.45 4.34
C SER A 155 7.31 8.83 3.82
N ALA A 156 6.42 8.89 2.83
CA ALA A 156 5.82 10.12 2.35
C ALA A 156 4.40 9.87 1.83
N ALA A 157 3.57 10.91 1.87
CA ALA A 157 2.27 10.95 1.19
C ALA A 157 2.44 11.60 -0.19
N ILE A 158 1.67 11.11 -1.15
CA ILE A 158 1.43 11.71 -2.47
C ILE A 158 0.19 12.59 -2.31
N GLU A 159 0.41 13.89 -2.13
CA GLU A 159 -0.67 14.86 -1.90
C GLU A 159 -1.51 15.05 -3.16
N THR A 160 -0.85 14.97 -4.32
CA THR A 160 -1.50 14.85 -5.63
C THR A 160 -0.55 14.15 -6.59
N ASP A 161 -1.08 13.31 -7.47
CA ASP A 161 -0.36 12.67 -8.58
C ASP A 161 -0.38 13.54 -9.86
N GLY A 162 -1.02 14.71 -9.80
CA GLY A 162 -1.21 15.58 -10.96
C GLY A 162 -2.18 15.02 -12.00
N GLY A 163 -3.02 14.06 -11.64
CA GLY A 163 -3.95 13.39 -12.54
C GLY A 163 -3.29 12.40 -13.50
N ALA A 164 -2.03 12.02 -13.24
CA ALA A 164 -1.28 11.02 -13.99
C ALA A 164 -1.05 9.77 -13.14
N ASP A 165 -1.09 8.59 -13.75
CA ASP A 165 -0.78 7.35 -13.04
C ASP A 165 0.64 7.38 -12.46
N VAL A 166 0.77 6.96 -11.20
CA VAL A 166 2.06 6.83 -10.52
C VAL A 166 2.69 5.50 -10.92
N LEU A 167 3.81 5.57 -11.64
CA LEU A 167 4.54 4.43 -12.18
C LEU A 167 5.59 3.88 -11.21
N GLU A 168 6.17 4.75 -10.39
CA GLU A 168 7.15 4.39 -9.36
C GLU A 168 7.11 5.42 -8.23
N ALA A 169 7.33 5.00 -6.99
CA ALA A 169 7.54 5.90 -5.86
C ALA A 169 8.64 5.36 -4.95
N GLY A 170 9.29 6.24 -4.20
CA GLY A 170 10.35 5.83 -3.28
C GLY A 170 11.04 7.01 -2.60
N ILE A 171 12.19 6.72 -2.02
CA ILE A 171 13.07 7.71 -1.39
C ILE A 171 14.44 7.64 -2.06
N CYS A 172 14.94 8.76 -2.56
CA CYS A 172 16.34 8.92 -2.94
C CYS A 172 17.13 9.56 -1.80
N PHE A 173 18.37 9.12 -1.58
CA PHE A 173 19.20 9.58 -0.46
C PHE A 173 20.71 9.58 -0.78
N ALA A 174 21.44 10.45 -0.09
CA ALA A 174 22.90 10.61 -0.25
C ALA A 174 23.53 11.28 0.98
N GLU A 175 24.87 11.25 1.11
CA GLU A 175 25.63 12.06 2.09
C GLU A 175 25.78 13.53 1.63
N THR A 176 25.26 13.88 0.46
CA THR A 176 25.23 15.23 -0.10
C THR A 176 23.80 15.75 -0.22
N GLN A 177 23.63 17.08 -0.17
CA GLN A 177 22.33 17.73 -0.33
C GLN A 177 21.74 17.52 -1.72
N ASN A 178 20.42 17.64 -1.79
CA ASN A 178 19.54 17.54 -2.95
C ASN A 178 19.67 16.22 -3.71
N PRO A 179 19.51 15.06 -3.05
CA PRO A 179 19.59 13.78 -3.73
C PRO A 179 18.52 13.65 -4.81
N THR A 180 18.88 13.03 -5.94
CA THR A 180 17.97 12.67 -7.03
C THR A 180 17.91 11.15 -7.16
N ILE A 181 17.08 10.64 -8.08
CA ILE A 181 17.03 9.21 -8.39
C ILE A 181 18.35 8.65 -8.97
N ASP A 182 19.33 9.50 -9.31
CA ASP A 182 20.67 9.08 -9.75
C ASP A 182 21.59 8.72 -8.57
N ASN A 183 21.17 9.04 -7.34
CA ASN A 183 21.84 8.63 -6.10
C ASN A 183 21.33 7.25 -5.64
N GLN A 184 21.44 6.96 -4.34
CA GLN A 184 20.87 5.74 -3.78
C GLN A 184 19.35 5.87 -3.69
N VAL A 185 18.65 4.79 -4.01
CA VAL A 185 17.19 4.75 -4.06
C VAL A 185 16.65 3.55 -3.30
N ALA A 186 15.69 3.79 -2.41
CA ALA A 186 14.82 2.77 -1.85
C ALA A 186 13.45 2.89 -2.49
N LYS A 187 13.03 1.86 -3.24
CA LYS A 187 11.75 1.85 -3.97
C LYS A 187 10.63 1.33 -3.09
N ALA A 188 9.46 1.95 -3.18
CA ALA A 188 8.26 1.46 -2.54
C ALA A 188 7.74 0.20 -3.25
N ALA A 189 7.45 -0.84 -2.47
CA ALA A 189 6.82 -2.04 -3.00
C ALA A 189 5.35 -1.82 -3.39
N SER A 190 4.68 -0.90 -2.69
CA SER A 190 3.28 -0.54 -2.94
C SER A 190 2.98 0.87 -2.45
N ILE A 191 1.93 1.47 -3.03
CA ILE A 191 1.29 2.69 -2.55
C ILE A 191 -0.05 2.29 -1.96
N THR A 192 -0.37 2.77 -0.76
CA THR A 192 -1.63 2.47 -0.08
C THR A 192 -2.21 3.77 0.45
N ASN A 193 -3.47 4.04 0.11
CA ASN A 193 -4.18 5.27 0.49
C ASN A 193 -3.37 6.55 0.21
N GLY A 194 -2.76 6.63 -0.99
CA GLY A 194 -1.97 7.79 -1.40
C GLY A 194 -0.66 7.98 -0.64
N ALA A 195 -0.16 6.98 0.09
CA ALA A 195 1.11 7.05 0.79
C ALA A 195 1.97 5.81 0.55
N PHE A 196 3.27 5.95 0.77
CA PHE A 196 4.21 4.84 0.67
C PHE A 196 5.25 4.89 1.79
N LYS A 197 5.85 3.72 2.03
CA LYS A 197 6.95 3.52 2.98
C LYS A 197 8.02 2.63 2.37
N VAL A 198 9.27 2.89 2.77
CA VAL A 198 10.45 2.13 2.33
C VAL A 198 11.38 1.90 3.51
N ASP A 199 12.13 0.81 3.48
CA ASP A 199 13.23 0.59 4.41
C ASP A 199 14.54 1.05 3.77
N VAL A 200 15.29 1.87 4.52
CA VAL A 200 16.67 2.25 4.18
C VAL A 200 17.56 1.61 5.23
N THR A 201 18.47 0.74 4.80
CA THR A 201 19.24 -0.14 5.70
C THR A 201 20.74 -0.06 5.44
N ASN A 202 21.52 -0.55 6.42
CA ASN A 202 22.96 -0.73 6.30
C ASN A 202 23.74 0.56 5.95
N LEU A 203 23.27 1.70 6.45
CA LEU A 203 23.99 2.97 6.30
C LEU A 203 25.27 2.99 7.15
N GLY A 204 26.23 3.83 6.79
CA GLY A 204 27.39 4.09 7.66
C GLY A 204 26.96 4.71 8.99
N LEU A 205 27.53 4.29 10.12
CA LEU A 205 27.22 4.82 11.46
C LEU A 205 27.80 6.22 11.69
N GLY A 206 27.10 7.07 12.46
CA GLY A 206 27.52 8.43 12.79
C GLY A 206 27.54 9.42 11.62
N LYS A 207 26.94 9.07 10.48
CA LYS A 207 26.98 9.83 9.22
C LYS A 207 25.70 10.63 9.03
N THR A 208 25.83 11.81 8.42
CA THR A 208 24.70 12.64 8.00
C THR A 208 24.30 12.29 6.58
N PHE A 209 23.00 12.12 6.37
CA PHE A 209 22.39 11.87 5.07
C PHE A 209 21.27 12.87 4.82
N TYR A 210 21.00 13.09 3.53
CA TYR A 210 19.86 13.83 3.03
C TYR A 210 18.97 12.86 2.24
N ALA A 211 17.66 13.03 2.35
CA ALA A 211 16.68 12.22 1.63
C ALA A 211 15.59 13.09 1.03
N LYS A 212 15.10 12.69 -0.15
CA LYS A 212 13.90 13.23 -0.78
C LYS A 212 13.01 12.07 -1.18
N SER A 213 11.72 12.21 -0.93
CA SER A 213 10.71 11.37 -1.54
C SER A 213 10.60 11.70 -3.02
N TYR A 214 10.26 10.71 -3.85
CA TYR A 214 10.01 10.94 -5.27
C TYR A 214 8.83 10.09 -5.77
N VAL A 215 8.17 10.59 -6.81
CA VAL A 215 7.28 9.81 -7.67
C VAL A 215 7.66 9.98 -9.13
N LYS A 216 7.53 8.93 -9.91
CA LYS A 216 7.58 8.94 -11.37
C LYS A 216 6.17 8.75 -11.89
N THR A 217 5.71 9.67 -12.73
CA THR A 217 4.41 9.60 -13.41
C THR A 217 4.61 9.64 -14.92
N ALA A 218 3.51 9.58 -15.69
CA ALA A 218 3.56 9.78 -17.13
C ALA A 218 4.06 11.19 -17.53
N LYS A 219 3.92 12.20 -16.67
CA LYS A 219 4.41 13.57 -16.92
C LYS A 219 5.91 13.72 -16.67
N GLY A 220 6.44 13.04 -15.65
CA GLY A 220 7.84 13.20 -15.26
C GLY A 220 8.14 12.66 -13.87
N ILE A 221 9.29 13.08 -13.31
CA ILE A 221 9.71 12.73 -11.96
C ILE A 221 9.59 13.97 -11.07
N PHE A 222 8.91 13.80 -9.95
CA PHE A 222 8.66 14.86 -8.98
C PHE A 222 9.23 14.46 -7.62
N TYR A 223 9.73 15.44 -6.89
CA TYR A 223 10.40 15.23 -5.61
C TYR A 223 9.69 15.99 -4.50
N GLY A 224 9.61 15.37 -3.32
CA GLY A 224 9.19 16.05 -2.12
C GLY A 224 10.28 16.94 -1.54
N SER A 225 9.96 17.57 -0.41
CA SER A 225 10.91 18.36 0.35
C SER A 225 12.05 17.51 0.91
N GLN A 226 13.25 18.08 0.96
CA GLN A 226 14.42 17.41 1.54
C GLN A 226 14.29 17.28 3.06
N ALA A 227 14.53 16.08 3.56
CA ALA A 227 14.83 15.80 4.95
C ALA A 227 16.34 15.57 5.15
N SER A 228 16.84 15.81 6.35
CA SER A 228 18.19 15.43 6.78
C SER A 228 18.11 14.58 8.04
N PHE A 229 18.95 13.55 8.14
CA PHE A 229 19.03 12.69 9.32
C PHE A 229 20.47 12.24 9.55
N GLN A 230 20.78 11.87 10.79
CA GLN A 230 22.08 11.30 11.15
C GLN A 230 21.88 9.86 11.64
N THR A 231 22.69 8.93 11.16
CA THR A 231 22.76 7.59 11.75
C THR A 231 23.48 7.64 13.10
N PHE A 232 23.18 6.70 13.97
CA PHE A 232 23.70 6.71 15.33
C PHE A 232 25.11 6.14 15.39
N THR A 233 25.86 6.53 16.42
CA THR A 233 27.09 5.83 16.83
C THR A 233 26.75 4.75 17.85
N LYS A 234 27.64 3.77 17.99
CA LYS A 234 27.55 2.78 19.06
C LYS A 234 27.63 3.45 20.43
N GLY A 235 26.87 2.90 21.37
CA GLY A 235 26.86 3.28 22.77
C GLY A 235 28.12 2.84 23.52
N LYS A 236 28.10 3.03 24.83
CA LYS A 236 29.16 2.57 25.73
C LYS A 236 28.59 2.19 27.09
N ILE A 237 28.70 0.92 27.46
CA ILE A 237 28.22 0.41 28.73
C ILE A 237 29.41 0.14 29.64
N THR A 238 29.43 0.81 30.79
CA THR A 238 30.47 0.61 31.81
C THR A 238 29.90 -0.19 32.97
N VAL A 239 30.50 -1.34 33.27
CA VAL A 239 30.08 -2.18 34.40
C VAL A 239 31.08 -2.02 35.55
N LYS A 240 30.58 -1.70 36.74
CA LYS A 240 31.32 -1.72 38.01
C LYS A 240 30.85 -2.90 38.84
N TYR A 241 31.72 -3.42 39.70
CA TYR A 241 31.38 -4.49 40.64
C TYR A 241 31.53 -3.98 42.06
N HIS A 242 30.43 -3.92 42.80
CA HIS A 242 30.44 -3.53 44.20
C HIS A 242 31.00 -4.66 45.07
N ASN A 243 31.90 -4.33 45.99
CA ASN A 243 32.53 -5.27 46.92
C ASN A 243 33.01 -6.57 46.26
N GLN A 244 33.63 -6.46 45.07
CA GLN A 244 34.04 -7.61 44.26
C GLN A 244 34.84 -8.66 45.04
N ALA A 245 35.72 -8.23 45.95
CA ALA A 245 36.54 -9.11 46.77
C ALA A 245 35.73 -10.07 47.66
N ASN A 246 34.46 -9.75 47.95
CA ASN A 246 33.57 -10.55 48.78
C ASN A 246 32.68 -11.50 47.97
N ILE A 247 32.76 -11.46 46.64
CA ILE A 247 31.96 -12.32 45.76
C ILE A 247 32.71 -13.66 45.59
N PRO A 248 32.06 -14.82 45.81
CA PRO A 248 32.67 -16.12 45.52
C PRO A 248 33.17 -16.19 44.08
N ALA A 249 34.35 -16.76 43.85
CA ALA A 249 35.05 -16.67 42.57
C ALA A 249 34.25 -17.24 41.39
N GLU A 250 33.55 -18.34 41.60
CA GLU A 250 32.67 -18.99 40.63
C GLU A 250 31.42 -18.15 40.31
N VAL A 251 30.90 -17.43 41.31
CA VAL A 251 29.77 -16.50 41.13
C VAL A 251 30.24 -15.28 40.35
N PHE A 252 31.39 -14.70 40.72
CA PHE A 252 31.95 -13.55 40.02
C PHE A 252 32.24 -13.88 38.55
N THR A 253 32.81 -15.05 38.27
CA THR A 253 33.06 -15.53 36.89
C THR A 253 31.77 -15.55 36.08
N ARG A 254 30.67 -16.04 36.65
CA ARG A 254 29.36 -16.11 35.98
C ARG A 254 28.73 -14.73 35.79
N LEU A 255 28.74 -13.88 36.83
CA LEU A 255 28.25 -12.50 36.75
C LEU A 255 29.04 -11.68 35.72
N LYS A 256 30.35 -11.91 35.62
CA LYS A 256 31.20 -11.26 34.63
C LYS A 256 30.85 -11.73 33.21
N ALA A 257 30.73 -13.03 32.98
CA ALA A 257 30.36 -13.56 31.67
C ALA A 257 28.98 -13.06 31.20
N MET A 258 28.00 -13.04 32.11
CA MET A 258 26.68 -12.45 31.88
C MET A 258 26.79 -10.97 31.46
N ALA A 259 27.51 -10.16 32.24
CA ALA A 259 27.65 -8.74 31.99
C ALA A 259 28.41 -8.47 30.68
N ASP A 260 29.51 -9.18 30.43
CA ASP A 260 30.29 -9.04 29.20
C ASP A 260 29.43 -9.32 27.94
N GLN A 261 28.60 -10.37 27.98
CA GLN A 261 27.69 -10.70 26.88
C GLN A 261 26.63 -9.61 26.70
N GLY A 262 25.99 -9.17 27.78
CA GLY A 262 24.99 -8.11 27.74
C GLY A 262 25.56 -6.77 27.24
N VAL A 263 26.75 -6.39 27.70
CA VAL A 263 27.48 -5.20 27.25
C VAL A 263 27.76 -5.29 25.75
N LYS A 264 28.30 -6.43 25.27
CA LYS A 264 28.56 -6.62 23.84
C LYS A 264 27.29 -6.39 23.01
N LEU A 265 26.18 -7.01 23.40
CA LEU A 265 24.90 -6.89 22.69
C LEU A 265 24.40 -5.44 22.68
N LEU A 266 24.44 -4.76 23.84
CA LEU A 266 24.01 -3.37 23.97
C LEU A 266 24.88 -2.42 23.14
N GLU A 267 26.21 -2.54 23.18
CA GLU A 267 27.11 -1.66 22.42
C GLU A 267 27.06 -1.94 20.91
N GLU A 268 26.74 -3.16 20.48
CA GLU A 268 26.56 -3.49 19.07
C GLU A 268 25.27 -2.92 18.46
N HIS A 269 24.19 -2.84 19.25
CA HIS A 269 22.85 -2.56 18.74
C HIS A 269 22.21 -1.26 19.24
N THR A 270 22.80 -0.63 20.25
CA THR A 270 22.27 0.59 20.86
C THR A 270 23.26 1.74 20.82
N SER A 271 22.73 2.96 20.94
CA SER A 271 23.50 4.19 21.13
C SER A 271 23.57 4.58 22.60
N ILE A 272 23.15 3.70 23.51
CA ILE A 272 23.01 3.97 24.94
C ILE A 272 24.40 4.09 25.57
N VAL A 273 24.61 5.17 26.34
CA VAL A 273 25.78 5.33 27.18
C VAL A 273 25.30 5.26 28.62
N LYS A 274 25.76 4.27 29.39
CA LYS A 274 25.31 4.07 30.77
C LYS A 274 26.39 3.38 31.60
N THR A 275 26.54 3.82 32.84
CA THR A 275 27.27 3.04 33.85
C THR A 275 26.28 2.28 34.71
N VAL A 276 26.53 0.99 34.92
CA VAL A 276 25.82 0.16 35.87
C VAL A 276 26.77 -0.43 36.91
N THR A 277 26.26 -0.70 38.11
CA THR A 277 27.00 -1.33 39.20
C THR A 277 26.32 -2.64 39.57
N ILE A 278 27.05 -3.74 39.45
CA ILE A 278 26.61 -5.07 39.86
C ILE A 278 26.98 -5.29 41.32
N GLU A 279 25.98 -5.60 42.14
CA GLU A 279 26.12 -6.07 43.51
C GLU A 279 25.65 -7.53 43.60
N TYR A 280 26.48 -8.42 44.16
CA TYR A 280 26.02 -9.76 44.54
C TYR A 280 25.43 -9.71 45.94
N ASN A 281 24.13 -10.01 46.07
CA ASN A 281 23.38 -9.90 47.31
C ASN A 281 22.45 -11.11 47.47
N THR A 282 22.80 -12.04 48.36
CA THR A 282 22.03 -13.28 48.58
C THR A 282 20.65 -13.05 49.21
N GLY A 283 20.35 -11.84 49.70
CA GLY A 283 19.02 -11.44 50.15
C GLY A 283 18.05 -11.13 49.01
N VAL A 284 18.56 -10.97 47.77
CA VAL A 284 17.75 -10.84 46.57
C VAL A 284 17.46 -12.24 46.02
N ALA A 285 16.19 -12.54 45.75
CA ALA A 285 15.79 -13.87 45.27
C ALA A 285 16.22 -14.13 43.81
N THR A 286 16.20 -13.08 42.99
CA THR A 286 16.43 -13.13 41.53
C THR A 286 17.47 -12.08 41.13
N ALA A 287 17.03 -10.99 40.52
CA ALA A 287 17.77 -9.77 40.28
C ALA A 287 16.80 -8.58 40.40
N ASP A 288 17.35 -7.39 40.64
CA ASP A 288 16.61 -6.13 40.53
C ASP A 288 17.56 -5.00 40.16
N ALA A 289 17.01 -3.92 39.59
CA ALA A 289 17.79 -2.75 39.23
C ALA A 289 17.07 -1.43 39.52
N SER A 290 17.87 -0.44 39.92
CA SER A 290 17.45 0.94 40.06
C SER A 290 17.72 1.73 38.79
N PHE A 291 16.97 2.83 38.60
CA PHE A 291 17.21 3.79 37.51
C PHE A 291 18.62 4.45 37.55
N THR A 292 19.24 4.52 38.72
CA THR A 292 20.61 5.02 38.87
C THR A 292 21.66 4.04 38.34
N GLY A 293 21.26 2.83 37.92
CA GLY A 293 22.13 1.80 37.38
C GLY A 293 22.68 0.85 38.44
N TRP A 294 22.12 0.82 39.65
CA TRP A 294 22.49 -0.16 40.65
C TRP A 294 21.71 -1.46 40.42
N MET A 295 22.40 -2.57 40.17
CA MET A 295 21.80 -3.86 39.82
C MET A 295 22.21 -4.91 40.84
N ARG A 296 21.26 -5.48 41.58
CA ARG A 296 21.51 -6.50 42.59
C ARG A 296 21.19 -7.89 42.06
N TRP A 297 22.03 -8.86 42.38
CA TRP A 297 21.94 -10.23 41.87
C TRP A 297 21.94 -11.23 43.02
N GLY A 298 20.89 -12.06 43.06
CA GLY A 298 20.70 -13.14 44.01
C GLY A 298 21.58 -14.36 43.74
N SER A 299 21.49 -15.37 44.60
CA SER A 299 22.28 -16.61 44.49
C SER A 299 21.81 -17.56 43.38
N ASN A 300 20.60 -17.37 42.83
CA ASN A 300 20.04 -18.27 41.83
C ASN A 300 20.75 -18.10 40.47
N ALA A 301 21.59 -19.08 40.11
CA ALA A 301 22.37 -19.07 38.89
C ALA A 301 21.53 -18.99 37.60
N SER A 302 20.26 -19.43 37.62
CA SER A 302 19.38 -19.35 36.44
C SER A 302 19.04 -17.92 36.01
N TYR A 303 19.11 -16.96 36.94
CA TYR A 303 18.92 -15.54 36.67
C TYR A 303 20.24 -14.84 36.32
N GLN A 304 21.40 -15.45 36.51
CA GLN A 304 22.68 -14.80 36.24
C GLN A 304 23.11 -15.01 34.78
N ARG A 305 22.26 -14.56 33.85
CA ARG A 305 22.35 -14.76 32.40
C ARG A 305 22.11 -13.46 31.64
N ALA A 306 22.59 -13.40 30.41
CA ALA A 306 22.53 -12.18 29.60
C ALA A 306 21.10 -11.66 29.39
N GLY A 307 20.10 -12.54 29.26
CA GLY A 307 18.70 -12.12 29.14
C GLY A 307 18.22 -11.35 30.36
N THR A 308 18.49 -11.86 31.56
CA THR A 308 18.19 -11.13 32.80
C THR A 308 19.03 -9.85 32.92
N PHE A 309 20.28 -9.83 32.45
CA PHE A 309 21.07 -8.58 32.44
C PHE A 309 20.42 -7.52 31.55
N LEU A 310 19.93 -7.87 30.37
CA LEU A 310 19.23 -6.94 29.48
C LEU A 310 17.90 -6.48 30.09
N HIS A 311 17.18 -7.37 30.76
CA HIS A 311 15.97 -7.04 31.52
C HIS A 311 16.25 -6.00 32.60
N GLU A 312 17.21 -6.27 33.50
CA GLU A 312 17.57 -5.33 34.56
C GLU A 312 18.18 -4.04 33.99
N PHE A 313 18.87 -4.12 32.85
CA PHE A 313 19.36 -2.93 32.15
C PHE A 313 18.20 -2.08 31.62
N SER A 314 17.08 -2.69 31.21
CA SER A 314 15.84 -1.98 30.86
C SER A 314 15.38 -1.07 32.00
N HIS A 315 15.40 -1.59 33.23
CA HIS A 315 15.10 -0.83 34.44
C HIS A 315 16.13 0.26 34.73
N ALA A 316 17.41 -0.05 34.52
CA ALA A 316 18.49 0.93 34.67
C ALA A 316 18.40 2.10 33.67
N ILE A 317 17.75 1.91 32.52
CA ILE A 317 17.51 2.99 31.55
C ILE A 317 16.12 3.61 31.66
N GLY A 318 15.30 3.19 32.63
CA GLY A 318 14.08 3.90 33.01
C GLY A 318 12.76 3.22 32.69
N SER A 319 12.77 2.05 32.03
CA SER A 319 11.57 1.23 31.87
C SER A 319 11.13 0.67 33.24
N GLY A 320 9.86 0.82 33.62
CA GLY A 320 9.35 0.33 34.91
C GLY A 320 9.84 1.08 36.16
N THR A 321 10.81 1.97 36.03
CA THR A 321 11.46 2.67 37.16
C THR A 321 11.33 4.19 37.10
N THR A 322 10.70 4.72 36.04
CA THR A 322 10.44 6.15 35.88
C THR A 322 8.95 6.42 35.69
N SER A 323 8.51 7.62 36.08
CA SER A 323 7.16 8.08 35.76
C SER A 323 6.95 8.26 34.26
N TYR A 324 7.99 8.51 33.46
CA TYR A 324 7.87 8.64 32.01
C TYR A 324 7.37 7.33 31.37
N TRP A 325 7.86 6.19 31.85
CA TRP A 325 7.38 4.86 31.43
C TRP A 325 5.87 4.71 31.61
N THR A 326 5.37 4.90 32.83
CA THR A 326 3.96 4.65 33.17
C THR A 326 3.03 5.77 32.75
N ALA A 327 3.46 7.03 32.85
CA ALA A 327 2.61 8.19 32.61
C ALA A 327 2.57 8.61 31.13
N THR A 328 3.64 8.34 30.36
CA THR A 328 3.75 8.79 28.96
C THR A 328 3.61 7.63 27.98
N LEU A 329 4.44 6.60 28.14
CA LEU A 329 4.62 5.56 27.13
C LEU A 329 3.68 4.37 27.26
N LEU A 330 3.15 4.10 28.45
CA LEU A 330 2.14 3.05 28.64
C LEU A 330 0.73 3.64 28.75
N LYS A 331 -0.18 3.15 27.90
CA LYS A 331 -1.60 3.50 27.90
C LYS A 331 -2.43 2.24 27.81
N ASN A 332 -3.20 1.93 28.86
CA ASN A 332 -4.06 0.75 28.92
C ASN A 332 -3.33 -0.57 28.57
N GLY A 333 -2.10 -0.73 29.06
CA GLY A 333 -1.26 -1.92 28.81
C GLY A 333 -0.57 -1.96 27.44
N LEU A 334 -0.72 -0.93 26.61
CA LEU A 334 -0.02 -0.79 25.34
C LEU A 334 1.12 0.22 25.44
N TYR A 335 2.27 -0.13 24.87
CA TYR A 335 3.39 0.78 24.70
C TYR A 335 3.19 1.64 23.44
N THR A 336 3.28 2.96 23.58
CA THR A 336 2.91 3.94 22.53
C THR A 336 4.10 4.51 21.76
N GLY A 337 5.34 4.24 22.20
CA GLY A 337 6.55 4.72 21.53
C GLY A 337 6.71 4.12 20.14
N ALA A 338 7.01 4.97 19.15
CA ALA A 338 7.00 4.58 17.74
C ALA A 338 8.25 3.76 17.36
N SER A 339 9.40 4.09 17.93
CA SER A 339 10.69 3.49 17.57
C SER A 339 10.80 2.05 18.08
N ALA A 340 10.42 1.81 19.33
CA ALA A 340 10.46 0.47 19.91
C ALA A 340 9.42 -0.47 19.27
N ASN A 341 8.21 0.03 18.99
CA ASN A 341 7.21 -0.74 18.26
C ASN A 341 7.68 -1.07 16.84
N LEU A 342 8.28 -0.11 16.12
CA LEU A 342 8.83 -0.37 14.79
C LEU A 342 9.98 -1.40 14.84
N ALA A 343 10.85 -1.33 15.84
CA ALA A 343 11.90 -2.34 16.05
C ALA A 343 11.31 -3.75 16.24
N LEU A 344 10.28 -3.89 17.08
CA LEU A 344 9.59 -5.17 17.27
C LEU A 344 8.96 -5.66 15.96
N GLN A 345 8.18 -4.82 15.28
CA GLN A 345 7.50 -5.17 14.02
C GLN A 345 8.48 -5.63 12.93
N LYS A 346 9.65 -5.00 12.85
CA LYS A 346 10.71 -5.38 11.92
C LYS A 346 11.41 -6.67 12.33
N ALA A 347 11.65 -6.87 13.62
CA ALA A 347 12.25 -8.09 14.13
C ALA A 347 11.38 -9.33 13.91
N THR A 348 10.06 -9.19 14.06
CA THR A 348 9.11 -10.29 13.91
C THR A 348 8.55 -10.43 12.49
N ASN A 349 8.86 -9.47 11.60
CA ASN A 349 8.24 -9.34 10.28
C ASN A 349 6.70 -9.33 10.35
N ASP A 350 6.15 -8.66 11.36
CA ASP A 350 4.71 -8.57 11.59
C ASP A 350 4.32 -7.11 11.91
N PRO A 351 3.68 -6.38 10.96
CA PRO A 351 3.29 -4.99 11.19
C PRO A 351 2.13 -4.83 12.18
N ALA A 352 1.40 -5.90 12.52
CA ALA A 352 0.29 -5.85 13.47
C ALA A 352 0.73 -6.06 14.93
N THR A 353 2.01 -6.40 15.15
CA THR A 353 2.52 -6.62 16.50
C THR A 353 2.82 -5.31 17.22
N TYR A 354 2.63 -5.31 18.54
CA TYR A 354 2.85 -4.16 19.40
C TYR A 354 3.45 -4.59 20.74
N LEU A 355 4.30 -3.72 21.27
CA LEU A 355 4.79 -3.82 22.63
C LEU A 355 3.66 -3.56 23.62
N ARG A 356 3.68 -4.34 24.69
CA ARG A 356 2.80 -4.26 25.83
C ARG A 356 3.64 -4.14 27.08
N GLY A 357 3.03 -3.63 28.14
CA GLY A 357 3.70 -3.53 29.42
C GLY A 357 2.75 -3.17 30.55
N ASP A 358 3.27 -3.26 31.74
CA ASP A 358 2.61 -2.84 32.97
C ASP A 358 3.49 -1.83 33.73
N GLY A 359 3.18 -1.57 35.00
CA GLY A 359 3.92 -0.62 35.83
C GLY A 359 5.41 -0.89 35.90
N GLN A 360 5.85 -2.12 35.65
CA GLN A 360 7.22 -2.58 35.82
C GLN A 360 7.75 -3.23 34.54
N HIS A 361 7.03 -4.20 33.97
CA HIS A 361 7.53 -5.10 32.94
C HIS A 361 6.99 -4.78 31.55
N TRP A 362 7.60 -5.42 30.53
CA TRP A 362 7.15 -5.32 29.15
C TRP A 362 7.31 -6.65 28.39
N TRP A 363 6.54 -6.79 27.32
CA TRP A 363 6.54 -7.97 26.47
C TRP A 363 6.01 -7.63 25.07
N PRO A 364 6.27 -8.46 24.04
CA PRO A 364 7.18 -9.61 24.04
C PRO A 364 8.67 -9.21 24.12
N TYR A 365 9.56 -10.16 24.40
CA TYR A 365 11.03 -9.99 24.45
C TYR A 365 11.60 -9.13 25.61
N GLY A 366 10.81 -8.87 26.67
CA GLY A 366 11.31 -8.25 27.89
C GLY A 366 12.09 -9.17 28.83
N ILE A 367 12.04 -10.50 28.61
CA ILE A 367 12.65 -11.56 29.44
C ILE A 367 12.40 -11.31 30.93
N ASN A 368 11.13 -11.36 31.35
CA ASN A 368 10.68 -11.02 32.69
C ASN A 368 10.97 -12.10 33.74
N GLY A 369 11.59 -13.22 33.34
CA GLY A 369 12.06 -14.26 34.24
C GLY A 369 13.00 -15.24 33.56
N ALA A 370 13.73 -16.01 34.37
CA ALA A 370 14.73 -16.98 33.87
C ALA A 370 14.15 -18.04 32.92
N HIS A 371 12.86 -18.35 33.04
CA HIS A 371 12.15 -19.29 32.17
C HIS A 371 11.84 -18.72 30.77
N GLU A 372 11.81 -17.39 30.61
CA GLU A 372 11.68 -16.73 29.31
C GLU A 372 13.04 -16.60 28.61
N ASP A 373 14.14 -16.77 29.33
CA ASP A 373 15.49 -16.71 28.77
C ASP A 373 15.84 -18.01 28.03
N THR A 374 15.57 -18.03 26.73
CA THR A 374 15.84 -19.19 25.85
C THR A 374 17.33 -19.41 25.56
N GLY A 375 18.21 -18.45 25.88
CA GLY A 375 19.62 -18.48 25.50
C GLY A 375 19.90 -18.19 24.03
N LYS A 376 18.88 -17.92 23.22
CA LYS A 376 19.04 -17.61 21.80
C LYS A 376 19.50 -16.17 21.63
N GLU A 377 20.59 -15.99 20.89
CA GLU A 377 21.14 -14.66 20.58
C GLU A 377 20.13 -13.78 19.83
N SER A 378 19.26 -14.37 19.01
CA SER A 378 18.19 -13.65 18.32
C SER A 378 17.26 -12.91 19.29
N ASP A 379 16.88 -13.56 20.39
CA ASP A 379 15.92 -12.98 21.35
C ASP A 379 16.56 -11.77 22.04
N TYR A 380 17.84 -11.90 22.39
CA TYR A 380 18.62 -10.80 22.98
C TYR A 380 18.83 -9.63 22.02
N ILE A 381 19.11 -9.90 20.74
CA ILE A 381 19.21 -8.84 19.73
C ILE A 381 17.89 -8.06 19.65
N VAL A 382 16.76 -8.75 19.59
CA VAL A 382 15.44 -8.09 19.57
C VAL A 382 15.23 -7.25 20.83
N THR A 383 15.56 -7.78 22.01
CA THR A 383 15.53 -7.00 23.27
C THR A 383 16.36 -5.73 23.14
N THR A 384 17.61 -5.80 22.69
CA THR A 384 18.47 -4.60 22.57
C THR A 384 17.95 -3.58 21.55
N LEU A 385 17.37 -4.02 20.44
CA LEU A 385 16.75 -3.11 19.46
C LEU A 385 15.54 -2.37 20.06
N ILE A 386 14.77 -3.05 20.91
CA ILE A 386 13.67 -2.45 21.66
C ILE A 386 14.18 -1.45 22.70
N LEU A 387 15.26 -1.77 23.42
CA LEU A 387 15.90 -0.84 24.37
C LEU A 387 16.46 0.42 23.68
N GLU A 388 17.04 0.29 22.50
CA GLU A 388 17.40 1.46 21.68
C GLU A 388 16.16 2.25 21.25
N GLY A 389 15.07 1.56 20.90
CA GLY A 389 13.77 2.17 20.66
C GLY A 389 13.26 2.98 21.86
N PHE A 390 13.36 2.44 23.07
CA PHE A 390 12.99 3.12 24.31
C PHE A 390 13.74 4.44 24.50
N LYS A 391 15.06 4.45 24.28
CA LYS A 391 15.86 5.67 24.30
C LYS A 391 15.33 6.71 23.30
N ARG A 392 15.01 6.28 22.08
CA ARG A 392 14.52 7.17 21.00
C ARG A 392 13.11 7.68 21.23
N ASP A 393 12.29 6.88 21.89
CA ASP A 393 10.93 7.24 22.29
C ASP A 393 10.92 8.13 23.55
N GLY A 394 12.10 8.52 24.05
CA GLY A 394 12.26 9.56 25.06
C GLY A 394 12.34 9.05 26.49
N ILE A 395 12.51 7.74 26.73
CA ILE A 395 12.80 7.27 28.09
C ILE A 395 14.07 7.97 28.58
N PRO A 396 14.04 8.66 29.74
CA PRO A 396 15.20 9.34 30.26
C PRO A 396 16.31 8.33 30.54
N VAL A 397 17.46 8.48 29.89
CA VAL A 397 18.65 7.67 30.21
C VAL A 397 19.59 8.57 31.00
N GLN A 398 19.78 8.26 32.28
CA GLN A 398 20.69 9.00 33.18
C GLN A 398 22.16 8.65 32.96
#